data_AF-A0A7R9VEM4-F1
#
_entry.id   AF-A0A7R9VEM4-F1
#
_cell.length_a   1.000
_cell.length_b   1.000
_cell.length_c   1.000
_cell.angle_alpha   90.00
_cell.angle_beta   90.00
_cell.angle_gamma   90.00
#
_symmetry.space_group_name_H-M   'P 1'
#
loop_
_entity.id
_entity.type
_entity.pdbx_description
1 polymer ?
#
loop_
_entity_poly.entity_id
_entity_poly.type
_entity_poly.pdbx_seq_one_letter_code
_entity_poly.pdbx_strand_id
1 'polypeptide(L)'
;AAAVAAAVATLSSVPPAEAYTPPPPGYRAQVDKIDGYRFFYPDSWIPVTSSGNDVFLRNPRNIDENIFVDISSPSSSRFNSVTDLGTPDEAANKLLDKY
;
A
#
# COMPACT_ATOMS: atom_id res chain seq x y z
N ALA A 1 -19.20 17.37 -55.31
CA ALA A 1 -19.41 18.16 -54.08
C ALA A 1 -20.35 17.40 -53.14
N ALA A 2 -20.13 17.51 -51.83
CA ALA A 2 -20.76 16.76 -50.72
C ALA A 2 -20.22 15.32 -50.54
N ALA A 3 -19.83 14.85 -49.36
CA ALA A 3 -20.03 15.34 -48.00
C ALA A 3 -18.77 15.12 -47.15
N VAL A 4 -18.32 16.19 -46.49
CA VAL A 4 -17.34 16.18 -45.40
C VAL A 4 -18.15 16.36 -44.11
N ALA A 5 -18.29 15.31 -43.30
CA ALA A 5 -18.78 15.31 -41.92
C ALA A 5 -18.99 13.83 -41.52
N ALA A 6 -18.60 13.29 -40.37
CA ALA A 6 -17.96 13.82 -39.19
C ALA A 6 -17.34 12.59 -38.51
N ALA A 7 -16.03 12.63 -38.25
CA ALA A 7 -15.34 11.60 -37.48
C ALA A 7 -14.48 12.29 -36.42
N VAL A 8 -15.13 13.03 -35.52
CA VAL A 8 -14.47 13.66 -34.38
C VAL A 8 -15.33 13.42 -33.15
N ALA A 9 -15.33 12.19 -32.63
CA ALA A 9 -16.00 11.90 -31.36
C ALA A 9 -15.55 10.59 -30.70
N THR A 10 -14.25 10.36 -30.46
CA THR A 10 -13.82 9.28 -29.53
C THR A 10 -12.48 9.57 -28.85
N LEU A 11 -12.28 10.78 -28.30
CA LEU A 11 -11.14 11.06 -27.41
C LEU A 11 -11.61 11.87 -26.20
N SER A 12 -12.40 11.27 -25.32
CA SER A 12 -12.78 11.93 -24.05
C SER A 12 -13.27 10.94 -23.00
N SER A 13 -12.37 10.04 -22.60
CA SER A 13 -12.46 9.46 -21.25
C SER A 13 -11.07 9.17 -20.72
N VAL A 14 -10.21 10.20 -20.70
CA VAL A 14 -9.07 10.18 -19.79
C VAL A 14 -9.67 10.42 -18.40
N PRO A 15 -9.58 9.47 -17.46
CA PRO A 15 -10.06 9.69 -16.11
C PRO A 15 -9.35 10.93 -15.54
N PRO A 16 -10.05 11.77 -14.76
CA PRO A 16 -9.41 12.92 -14.12
C PRO A 16 -8.20 12.39 -13.32
N ALA A 17 -7.05 13.03 -13.52
CA ALA A 17 -5.86 12.71 -12.75
C ALA A 17 -6.22 12.79 -11.26
N GLU A 18 -5.99 11.72 -10.50
CA GLU A 18 -6.24 11.73 -9.06
C GLU A 18 -5.48 12.91 -8.45
N ALA A 19 -6.22 13.82 -7.81
CA ALA A 19 -5.63 15.00 -7.19
C ALA A 19 -4.68 14.54 -6.07
N TYR A 20 -3.45 15.06 -6.09
CA TYR A 20 -2.50 14.85 -5.01
C TYR A 20 -3.14 15.27 -3.68
N THR A 21 -3.32 14.31 -2.79
CA THR A 21 -3.81 14.58 -1.43
C THR A 21 -2.58 14.69 -0.53
N PRO A 22 -2.30 15.88 0.03
CA PRO A 22 -1.17 16.04 0.93
C PRO A 22 -1.39 15.17 2.19
N PRO A 23 -0.32 14.60 2.77
CA PRO A 23 -0.44 13.86 4.01
C PRO A 23 -0.91 14.78 5.15
N PRO A 24 -1.59 14.23 6.16
CA PRO A 24 -1.94 14.98 7.35
C PRO A 24 -0.72 15.64 8.02
N PRO A 25 -0.87 16.79 8.70
CA PRO A 25 0.25 17.44 9.40
C PRO A 25 0.96 16.49 10.38
N GLY A 26 2.29 16.46 10.34
CA GLY A 26 3.12 15.57 11.17
C GLY A 26 3.27 14.14 10.62
N TYR A 27 2.70 13.85 9.45
CA TYR A 27 2.82 12.57 8.78
C TYR A 27 3.50 12.69 7.41
N ARG A 28 4.16 11.61 7.01
CA ARG A 28 4.70 11.39 5.66
C ARG A 28 3.97 10.23 5.00
N ALA A 29 3.86 10.28 3.68
CA ALA A 29 3.29 9.18 2.90
C ALA A 29 4.39 8.19 2.49
N GLN A 30 4.20 6.92 2.84
CA GLN A 30 4.89 5.81 2.21
C GLN A 30 4.05 5.38 1.00
N VAL A 31 4.67 5.37 -0.18
CA VAL A 31 4.01 4.96 -1.43
C VAL A 31 4.92 3.98 -2.13
N ASP A 32 4.54 2.70 -2.11
CA ASP A 32 5.21 1.67 -2.90
C ASP A 32 4.44 1.44 -4.21
N LYS A 33 5.10 1.73 -5.33
CA LYS A 33 4.51 1.60 -6.67
C LYS A 33 4.70 0.20 -7.27
N ILE A 34 5.61 -0.60 -6.72
CA ILE A 34 5.92 -1.95 -7.19
C ILE A 34 4.91 -2.92 -6.57
N ASP A 35 4.73 -2.85 -5.26
CA ASP A 35 3.79 -3.72 -4.53
C ASP A 35 2.40 -3.10 -4.37
N GLY A 36 2.25 -1.80 -4.66
CA GLY A 36 0.94 -1.16 -4.85
C GLY A 36 0.23 -0.74 -3.56
N TYR A 37 0.94 -0.58 -2.45
CA TYR A 37 0.37 -0.10 -1.20
C TYR A 37 0.77 1.36 -0.88
N ARG A 38 -0.02 2.00 -0.02
CA ARG A 38 0.29 3.31 0.54
C ARG A 38 -0.20 3.44 1.98
N PHE A 39 0.57 4.13 2.82
CA PHE A 39 0.14 4.46 4.18
C PHE A 39 0.80 5.75 4.66
N PHE A 40 0.28 6.32 5.75
CA PHE A 40 0.89 7.46 6.43
C PHE A 40 1.63 7.01 7.68
N TYR A 41 2.80 7.59 7.94
CA TYR A 41 3.59 7.34 9.15
C TYR A 41 4.12 8.66 9.74
N PRO A 42 4.45 8.73 11.03
CA PRO A 42 4.95 9.95 11.64
C PRO A 42 6.26 10.41 10.98
N ASP A 43 6.36 11.71 10.71
CA ASP A 43 7.48 12.30 9.97
C ASP A 43 8.86 12.02 10.57
N SER A 44 8.93 11.89 11.89
CA SER A 44 10.13 11.67 12.68
C SER A 44 10.65 10.23 12.67
N TRP A 45 9.88 9.27 12.16
CA TRP A 45 10.27 7.86 12.16
C TRP A 45 11.29 7.56 11.06
N ILE A 46 12.25 6.70 11.38
CA ILE A 46 13.38 6.38 10.51
C ILE A 46 13.29 4.96 9.94
N PRO A 47 13.65 4.74 8.67
CA PRO A 47 13.69 3.41 8.08
C PRO A 47 14.88 2.59 8.59
N VAL A 48 14.67 1.29 8.78
CA VAL A 48 15.70 0.32 9.17
C VAL A 48 15.89 -0.69 8.02
N THR A 49 17.06 -0.66 7.40
CA THR A 49 17.36 -1.41 6.16
C THR A 49 17.72 -2.89 6.39
N SER A 50 17.95 -3.31 7.63
CA SER A 50 18.46 -4.66 7.96
C SER A 50 17.38 -5.67 8.35
N SER A 51 16.10 -5.37 8.17
CA SER A 51 14.99 -6.17 8.72
C SER A 51 14.53 -7.31 7.81
N GLY A 52 14.81 -7.24 6.50
CA GLY A 52 14.34 -8.21 5.50
C GLY A 52 12.84 -8.08 5.15
N ASN A 53 12.10 -7.20 5.83
CA ASN A 53 10.75 -6.79 5.45
C ASN A 53 10.81 -5.78 4.31
N ASP A 54 9.68 -5.57 3.64
CA ASP A 54 9.59 -4.56 2.59
C ASP A 54 9.81 -3.14 3.17
N VAL A 55 9.12 -2.81 4.26
CA VAL A 55 9.36 -1.59 5.03
C VAL A 55 9.49 -1.92 6.50
N PHE A 56 10.43 -1.27 7.17
CA PHE A 56 10.53 -1.25 8.63
C PHE A 56 10.87 0.17 9.08
N LEU A 57 9.99 0.78 9.86
CA LEU A 57 10.11 2.13 10.40
C LEU A 57 10.14 2.06 11.93
N ARG A 58 11.01 2.84 12.56
CA ARG A 58 11.12 2.90 14.02
C ARG A 58 11.13 4.33 14.53
N ASN A 59 10.50 4.56 15.67
CA ASN A 59 10.59 5.84 16.37
C ASN A 59 11.99 6.01 16.98
N PRO A 60 12.74 7.10 16.65
CA PRO A 60 14.07 7.32 17.21
C PRO A 60 14.07 7.68 18.70
N ARG A 61 12.95 8.14 19.26
CA ARG A 61 12.82 8.48 20.69
C ARG A 61 12.36 7.31 21.56
N ASN A 62 11.60 6.37 20.99
CA ASN A 62 11.12 5.19 21.67
C ASN A 62 11.28 3.97 20.76
N ILE A 63 12.29 3.13 21.01
CA ILE A 63 12.60 2.00 20.12
C ILE A 63 11.54 0.89 20.13
N ASP A 64 10.67 0.86 21.14
CA ASP A 64 9.58 -0.12 21.25
C ASP A 64 8.45 0.18 20.24
N GLU A 65 8.36 1.43 19.77
CA GLU A 65 7.40 1.86 18.76
C GLU A 65 7.98 1.67 17.35
N ASN A 66 7.37 0.75 16.61
CA ASN A 66 7.77 0.43 15.24
C ASN A 66 6.57 -0.01 14.40
N ILE A 67 6.72 0.08 13.08
CA ILE A 67 5.80 -0.44 12.08
C ILE A 67 6.64 -1.12 11.02
N PHE A 68 6.23 -2.30 10.60
CA PHE A 68 6.79 -2.97 9.44
C PHE A 68 5.69 -3.49 8.54
N VAL A 69 6.02 -3.65 7.26
CA VAL A 69 5.15 -4.20 6.23
C VAL A 69 5.83 -5.43 5.65
N ASP A 70 5.15 -6.57 5.73
CA ASP A 70 5.56 -7.82 5.11
C ASP A 70 4.64 -8.13 3.93
N ILE A 71 5.23 -8.47 2.79
CA ILE A 71 4.51 -8.71 1.53
C ILE A 71 4.95 -10.05 0.97
N SER A 72 3.98 -10.96 0.86
CA SER A 72 4.18 -12.25 0.19
C SER A 72 3.78 -12.15 -1.28
N SER A 73 4.61 -12.71 -2.17
CA SER A 73 4.25 -12.87 -3.58
C SER A 73 2.94 -13.66 -3.73
N PRO A 74 2.06 -13.30 -4.68
CA PRO A 74 0.85 -14.07 -4.99
C PRO A 74 1.12 -15.55 -5.27
N SER A 75 2.28 -15.88 -5.86
CA SER A 75 2.67 -17.28 -6.13
C SER A 75 3.04 -18.07 -4.87
N SER A 76 3.33 -17.39 -3.76
CA SER A 76 3.68 -17.99 -2.48
C SER A 76 2.51 -18.00 -1.49
N SER A 77 1.44 -17.25 -1.79
CA SER A 77 0.21 -17.24 -1.00
C SER A 77 -0.69 -18.42 -1.36
N ARG A 78 -1.33 -19.00 -0.35
CA ARG A 78 -2.41 -20.00 -0.53
C ARG A 78 -3.80 -19.35 -0.48
N PHE A 79 -3.87 -18.04 -0.27
CA PHE A 79 -5.08 -17.27 -0.08
C PHE A 79 -5.39 -16.45 -1.33
N ASN A 80 -6.65 -16.51 -1.79
CA ASN A 80 -7.15 -15.72 -2.91
C ASN A 80 -7.87 -14.45 -2.42
N SER A 81 -8.40 -14.49 -1.20
CA SER A 81 -9.12 -13.40 -0.56
C SER A 81 -8.71 -13.25 0.91
N VAL A 82 -8.91 -12.05 1.46
CA VAL A 82 -8.71 -11.77 2.90
C VAL A 82 -9.63 -12.64 3.77
N THR A 83 -10.81 -13.00 3.25
CA THR A 83 -11.75 -13.89 3.94
C THR A 83 -11.21 -15.30 4.16
N ASP A 84 -10.23 -15.73 3.36
CA ASP A 84 -9.63 -17.07 3.48
C ASP A 84 -8.74 -17.20 4.73
N LEU A 85 -8.39 -16.07 5.36
CA LEU A 85 -7.68 -16.05 6.64
C LEU A 85 -8.55 -16.57 7.80
N GLY A 86 -9.87 -16.49 7.65
CA GLY A 86 -10.86 -16.81 8.68
C GLY A 86 -11.30 -15.58 9.47
N THR A 87 -11.78 -15.81 10.69
CA THR A 87 -12.12 -14.72 11.61
C THR A 87 -10.85 -14.00 12.10
N PRO A 88 -10.95 -12.74 12.58
CA PRO A 88 -9.80 -12.02 13.12
C PRO A 88 -9.04 -12.79 14.22
N ASP A 89 -9.76 -13.50 15.10
CA ASP A 89 -9.17 -14.30 16.17
C ASP A 89 -8.43 -15.54 15.64
N GLU A 90 -8.99 -16.23 14.64
CA GLU A 90 -8.31 -17.35 13.98
C GLU A 90 -7.04 -16.90 13.25
N ALA A 91 -7.10 -15.75 12.57
CA ALA A 91 -5.94 -15.17 11.88
C ALA A 91 -4.84 -14.77 12.87
N ALA A 92 -5.21 -14.18 14.02
CA ALA A 92 -4.27 -13.83 15.08
C ALA A 92 -3.59 -15.07 15.68
N ASN A 93 -4.36 -16.11 16.01
CA ASN A 93 -3.81 -17.36 16.56
C ASN A 93 -2.85 -18.05 15.59
N LYS A 94 -3.19 -18.11 14.29
CA LYS A 94 -2.28 -18.64 13.26
C LYS A 94 -0.96 -17.88 13.17
N LEU A 95 -0.98 -16.56 13.40
CA LEU A 95 0.22 -15.74 13.40
C LEU A 95 1.07 -16.00 14.65
N LEU A 96 0.43 -16.13 15.81
CA LEU A 96 1.11 -16.43 17.08
C LEU A 96 1.80 -17.81 17.03
N ASP A 97 1.17 -18.82 16.43
CA ASP A 97 1.75 -20.17 16.28
C ASP A 97 2.98 -20.22 15.35
N LYS A 98 3.18 -19.17 14.52
CA LYS A 98 4.33 -19.07 13.60
C LYS A 98 5.60 -18.58 14.30
N TYR A 99 5.49 -18.01 15.50
CA TYR A 99 6.59 -17.46 16.31
C TYR A 99 6.85 -18.31 17.55
#